data_AF-A0A7K4AZ77-F1
#
_entry.id   AF-A0A7K4AZ77-F1
#
_cell.length_a   1.000
_cell.length_b   1.000
_cell.length_c   1.000
_cell.angle_alpha   90.00
_cell.angle_beta   90.00
_cell.angle_gamma   90.00
#
_symmetry.space_group_name_H-M   'P 1'
#
loop_
_entity.id
_entity.type
_entity.pdbx_description
1 polymer ?
#
loop_
_entity_poly.entity_id
_entity_poly.type
_entity_poly.pdbx_seq_one_letter_code
_entity_poly.pdbx_strand_id
1 'polypeptide(L)' 'MNYKIIVCFLLISLLTAGVSAIPPLPYEFYGNVSIDETPAEAGVVIIAKVNGIEVGNVTTAAAGTYGGPGTFDRRLVV' A
#
# COMPACT_ATOMS: atom_id res chain seq x y z
N MET A 1 41.97 -33.85 -7.45
CA MET A 1 41.33 -32.91 -8.37
C MET A 1 39.89 -32.53 -7.96
N ASN A 2 39.18 -33.39 -7.22
CA ASN A 2 37.73 -33.21 -6.95
C ASN A 2 37.39 -32.35 -5.71
N TYR A 3 38.32 -32.24 -4.75
CA TYR A 3 38.07 -31.45 -3.52
C TYR A 3 37.91 -29.95 -3.78
N LYS A 4 38.64 -29.41 -4.78
CA LYS A 4 38.50 -28.00 -5.20
C LYS A 4 37.12 -27.71 -5.78
N ILE A 5 36.56 -28.68 -6.51
CA ILE A 5 35.22 -28.59 -7.09
C ILE A 5 34.18 -28.60 -5.96
N ILE A 6 34.33 -29.50 -4.98
CA ILE A 6 33.46 -29.57 -3.80
C ILE A 6 33.52 -28.29 -2.97
N VAL A 7 34.72 -27.75 -2.74
CA VAL A 7 34.90 -26.47 -2.03
C VAL A 7 34.28 -25.31 -2.80
N CYS A 8 34.38 -25.29 -4.13
CA CYS A 8 33.71 -24.26 -4.94
C CYS A 8 32.19 -24.36 -4.84
N PHE A 9 31.61 -25.55 -4.95
CA PHE A 9 30.15 -25.74 -4.81
C PHE A 9 29.64 -25.35 -3.42
N LEU A 10 30.39 -25.69 -2.37
CA LEU A 10 30.06 -25.28 -1.01
C LEU A 10 30.04 -23.75 -0.89
N LEU A 11 31.07 -23.07 -1.38
CA LEU A 11 31.16 -21.60 -1.34
C LEU A 11 30.03 -20.92 -2.13
N ILE A 12 29.63 -21.48 -3.27
CA ILE A 12 28.53 -20.93 -4.09
C ILE A 12 27.18 -21.09 -3.37
N SER A 13 26.98 -22.20 -2.65
CA SER A 13 25.75 -22.44 -1.88
C SER A 13 25.55 -21.48 -0.72
N LEU A 14 26.61 -20.84 -0.19
CA LEU A 14 26.48 -19.82 0.86
C LEU A 14 26.00 -18.46 0.30
N LEU A 15 26.12 -18.23 -1.01
CA LEU A 15 25.74 -16.97 -1.66
C LEU A 15 24.26 -16.94 -2.06
N THR A 16 23.54 -18.05 -1.96
CA THR A 16 22.12 -18.15 -2.31
C THR A 16 21.19 -17.89 -1.12
N ALA A 17 21.65 -17.17 -0.10
CA ALA A 17 20.78 -16.72 0.98
C ALA A 17 19.60 -15.92 0.38
N GLY A 18 18.40 -16.49 0.48
CA GLY A 18 17.20 -15.91 -0.12
C GLY A 18 16.96 -14.51 0.43
N VAL A 19 16.74 -13.55 -0.46
CA VAL A 19 16.33 -12.20 -0.07
C VAL A 19 14.84 -12.25 0.25
N SER A 20 14.48 -12.18 1.53
CA SER A 20 13.07 -12.05 1.93
C SER A 20 12.64 -10.59 1.77
N ALA A 21 11.87 -10.30 0.72
CA ALA A 21 11.21 -9.00 0.59
C ALA A 21 9.95 -9.00 1.47
N ILE A 22 9.92 -8.13 2.49
CA ILE A 22 8.69 -7.83 3.23
C ILE A 22 7.84 -6.96 2.28
N PRO A 23 6.61 -7.35 1.92
CA PRO A 23 5.76 -6.48 1.14
C PRO A 23 5.54 -5.17 1.93
N PRO A 24 5.63 -4.00 1.28
CA PRO A 24 5.33 -2.74 1.94
C PRO A 24 3.91 -2.81 2.51
N LEU A 25 3.73 -2.21 3.69
CA LEU A 25 2.41 -2.07 4.28
C LEU A 25 1.52 -1.25 3.33
N PRO A 26 0.20 -1.53 3.29
CA PRO A 26 -0.74 -0.72 2.54
C PRO A 26 -0.65 0.75 2.98
N TYR A 27 -0.82 1.67 2.05
CA TYR A 27 -0.83 3.10 2.36
C TYR A 27 -2.23 3.51 2.83
N GLU A 28 -2.30 4.39 3.83
CA GLU A 28 -3.55 4.93 4.35
C GLU A 28 -3.64 6.44 4.16
N PHE A 29 -4.75 6.91 3.60
CA PHE A 29 -4.99 8.33 3.32
C PHE A 29 -6.27 8.85 4.00
N TYR A 30 -6.23 10.10 4.42
CA TYR A 30 -7.37 10.86 4.94
C TYR A 30 -7.14 12.35 4.67
N GLY A 31 -8.21 13.13 4.69
CA GLY A 31 -8.09 14.58 4.55
C GLY A 31 -9.34 15.25 4.01
N ASN A 32 -9.14 16.42 3.41
CA ASN A 32 -10.20 17.19 2.79
C ASN A 32 -10.47 16.77 1.35
N VAL A 33 -11.72 16.89 0.92
CA VAL A 33 -12.16 16.58 -0.43
C VAL A 33 -13.17 17.62 -0.91
N SER A 34 -12.95 18.14 -2.11
CA SER A 34 -13.83 19.10 -2.76
C SER A 34 -14.08 18.68 -4.21
N ILE A 35 -15.26 19.00 -4.71
CA ILE A 35 -15.68 18.83 -6.11
C ILE A 35 -16.03 20.22 -6.61
N ASP A 36 -15.35 20.69 -7.66
CA ASP A 36 -15.53 22.04 -8.22
C ASP A 36 -15.46 23.13 -7.14
N GLU A 37 -14.39 23.11 -6.34
CA GLU A 37 -14.14 24.01 -5.20
C GLU A 37 -15.16 23.94 -4.03
N THR A 38 -16.24 23.18 -4.20
CA THR A 38 -17.26 22.98 -3.17
C THR A 38 -16.92 21.75 -2.33
N PRO A 39 -17.05 21.79 -0.99
CA PRO A 39 -16.84 20.62 -0.15
C PRO A 39 -17.71 19.45 -0.62
N ALA A 40 -17.11 18.28 -0.85
CA ALA A 40 -17.86 17.12 -1.31
C ALA A 40 -18.88 16.71 -0.24
N GLU A 41 -20.13 16.46 -0.63
CA GLU A 41 -21.18 16.10 0.32
C GLU A 41 -20.90 14.75 1.02
N ALA A 42 -21.61 14.48 2.11
CA ALA A 42 -21.58 13.16 2.75
C ALA A 42 -22.18 12.10 1.80
N GLY A 43 -21.58 10.91 1.77
CA GLY A 43 -22.00 9.81 0.90
C GLY A 43 -21.27 9.74 -0.45
N VAL A 44 -20.37 10.68 -0.74
CA VAL A 44 -19.50 10.62 -1.92
C VAL A 44 -18.48 9.49 -1.76
N VAL A 45 -18.33 8.66 -2.80
CA VAL A 45 -17.34 7.57 -2.82
C VAL A 45 -16.07 8.03 -3.52
N ILE A 46 -14.96 7.97 -2.80
CA ILE A 46 -13.61 8.21 -3.32
C ILE A 46 -13.00 6.86 -3.67
N ILE A 47 -12.54 6.71 -4.91
CA ILE A 47 -11.97 5.46 -5.43
C ILE A 47 -10.49 5.69 -5.73
N ALA A 48 -9.61 4.90 -5.11
CA ALA A 48 -8.20 4.83 -5.45
C ALA A 48 -8.00 3.88 -6.62
N LYS A 49 -7.27 4.34 -7.64
CA LYS A 49 -6.92 3.52 -8.81
C LYS A 49 -5.42 3.48 -9.02
N VAL A 50 -4.88 2.27 -9.21
CA VAL A 50 -3.50 2.03 -9.65
C VAL A 50 -3.58 1.41 -11.03
N ASN A 51 -2.94 2.05 -12.02
CA ASN A 51 -3.00 1.63 -13.43
C ASN A 51 -4.45 1.48 -13.95
N GLY A 52 -5.37 2.31 -13.48
CA GLY A 52 -6.79 2.29 -13.88
C GLY A 52 -7.65 1.24 -13.17
N ILE A 53 -7.06 0.35 -12.37
CA ILE A 53 -7.76 -0.67 -11.57
C ILE A 53 -8.07 -0.10 -10.18
N GLU A 54 -9.30 -0.26 -9.72
CA GLU A 54 -9.67 0.07 -8.34
C GLU A 54 -8.93 -0.85 -7.36
N VAL A 55 -8.21 -0.23 -6.42
CA VAL A 55 -7.47 -0.94 -5.37
C VAL A 55 -8.01 -0.63 -3.96
N GLY A 56 -8.86 0.40 -3.84
CA GLY A 56 -9.48 0.76 -2.59
C GLY A 56 -10.51 1.88 -2.75
N ASN A 57 -11.37 2.02 -1.74
CA ASN A 57 -12.38 3.08 -1.72
C ASN A 57 -12.70 3.51 -0.28
N VAL A 58 -13.26 4.71 -0.16
CA VAL A 58 -13.79 5.25 1.10
C VAL A 58 -14.98 6.16 0.79
N THR A 59 -15.96 6.17 1.69
CA THR A 59 -17.12 7.07 1.59
C THR A 59 -16.96 8.24 2.56
N THR A 60 -17.24 9.46 2.10
CA THR A 60 -17.25 10.65 2.96
C THR A 60 -18.35 10.51 4.02
N ALA A 61 -17.98 10.63 5.29
CA ALA A 61 -18.94 10.58 6.40
C ALA A 61 -19.55 11.96 6.70
N ALA A 62 -18.82 13.03 6.37
CA ALA A 62 -19.22 14.41 6.55
C ALA A 62 -18.81 15.22 5.31
N ALA A 63 -19.44 16.38 5.12
CA ALA A 63 -19.12 17.23 4.00
C ALA A 63 -17.66 17.73 4.08
N GLY A 64 -16.93 17.61 2.98
CA GLY A 64 -15.58 18.15 2.81
C GLY A 64 -14.45 17.28 3.37
N THR A 65 -14.73 16.10 3.93
CA THR A 65 -13.70 15.23 4.55
C THR A 65 -13.93 13.74 4.30
N TYR A 66 -12.82 13.00 4.27
CA TYR A 66 -12.80 11.53 4.24
C TYR A 66 -11.74 10.99 5.20
N GLY A 67 -12.04 9.84 5.81
CA GLY A 67 -11.21 9.28 6.89
C GLY A 67 -11.10 10.21 8.09
N GLY A 68 -10.05 10.00 8.89
CA GLY A 68 -9.77 10.82 10.07
C GLY A 68 -8.50 10.40 10.80
N PRO A 69 -7.97 11.26 11.70
CA PRO A 69 -6.72 11.03 12.42
C PRO A 69 -6.83 10.01 13.57
N GLY A 70 -8.04 9.62 13.96
CA GLY A 70 -8.29 8.64 15.01
C GLY A 70 -7.82 7.23 14.64
N THR A 71 -7.50 6.44 15.66
CA THR A 71 -6.96 5.07 15.53
C THR A 71 -7.91 4.12 14.82
N PHE A 72 -9.22 4.36 14.89
CA PHE A 72 -10.26 3.50 14.32
C PHE A 72 -11.03 4.19 13.18
N ASP A 73 -10.58 5.36 12.74
CA ASP A 73 -11.21 6.04 11.62
C ASP A 73 -10.99 5.25 10.33
N ARG A 74 -12.05 5.08 9.55
CA ARG A 74 -11.94 4.34 8.29
C ARG A 74 -11.26 5.21 7.24
N ARG A 75 -10.00 4.90 6.93
CA ARG A 75 -9.17 5.60 5.93
C ARG A 75 -9.24 4.93 4.57
N LEU A 76 -8.82 5.67 3.55
CA LEU A 76 -8.62 5.12 2.21
C LEU A 76 -7.33 4.28 2.22
N VAL A 77 -7.47 2.97 2.01
CA VAL A 77 -6.35 2.02 1.92
C VAL A 77 -6.01 1.79 0.44
N VAL A 78 -4.72 1.86 0.07
CA VAL A 78 -4.21 1.74 -1.31
C VAL A 78 -3.01 0.81 -1.37
#